data_AF-H0UR25-F1
#
_entry.id   AF-H0UR25-F1
#
_cell.length_a   1.000
_cell.length_b   1.000
_cell.length_c   1.000
_cell.angle_alpha   90.00
_cell.angle_beta   90.00
_cell.angle_gamma   90.00
#
_symmetry.space_group_name_H-M   'P 1'
#
loop_
_entity.id
_entity.type
_entity.pdbx_description
1 polymer ?
#
loop_
_entity_poly.entity_id
_entity_poly.type
_entity_poly.pdbx_seq_one_letter_code
_entity_poly.pdbx_strand_id
1 'polypeptide(L)'
;MTRRNLIRLVLVGALVALGAVLFVLGKEHQLFLDNQAATLSGKDLKPIESLRVTVGSGEPMEFMADDRDVVVVRGPRVPIKVELLDQNGGVTKTVETTLSFSTEDRAMVSLPALVEGLPCMLTPPGNE
;
A
#
# COMPACT_ATOMS: atom_id res chain seq x y z
N MET A 1 13.10 40.75 21.85
CA MET A 1 12.19 40.48 20.70
C MET A 1 10.90 41.26 20.90
N THR A 2 10.52 42.11 19.95
CA THR A 2 9.23 42.83 19.98
C THR A 2 8.08 41.84 19.71
N ARG A 3 6.90 42.04 20.34
CA ARG A 3 5.71 41.16 20.17
C ARG A 3 5.39 40.87 18.69
N ARG A 4 5.60 41.84 17.80
CA ARG A 4 5.45 41.72 16.36
C ARG A 4 6.37 40.67 15.72
N ASN A 5 7.60 40.53 16.18
CA ASN A 5 8.56 39.56 15.64
C ASN A 5 8.24 38.14 16.14
N LEU A 6 7.72 38.00 17.36
CA LEU A 6 7.25 36.71 17.87
C LEU A 6 6.05 36.19 17.06
N ILE A 7 5.06 37.05 16.80
CA ILE A 7 3.89 36.69 15.98
C ILE A 7 4.32 36.27 14.57
N ARG A 8 5.25 37.00 13.95
CA ARG A 8 5.80 36.64 12.62
C ARG A 8 6.51 35.29 12.64
N LEU A 9 7.32 35.02 13.66
CA LEU A 9 8.03 33.75 13.80
C LEU A 9 7.06 32.58 13.94
N VAL A 10 6.00 32.73 14.74
CA VAL A 10 4.95 31.72 14.91
C VAL A 10 4.20 31.48 13.60
N LEU A 11 3.82 32.55 12.88
CA LEU A 11 3.17 32.43 11.57
C LEU A 11 4.04 31.69 10.55
N VAL A 12 5.33 32.01 10.47
CA VAL A 12 6.27 31.31 9.60
C VAL A 12 6.40 29.84 10.00
N GLY A 13 6.53 29.56 11.30
CA GLY A 13 6.58 28.19 11.81
C GLY A 13 5.32 27.39 11.49
N ALA A 14 4.14 28.00 11.63
CA ALA A 14 2.86 27.38 11.28
C ALA A 14 2.76 27.07 9.78
N LEU A 15 3.26 27.96 8.92
CA LEU A 15 3.25 27.77 7.48
C LEU A 15 4.19 26.64 7.04
N VAL A 16 5.37 26.54 7.66
CA VAL A 16 6.30 25.43 7.44
C VAL A 16 5.71 24.11 7.93
N ALA A 17 5.10 24.09 9.12
CA ALA A 17 4.44 22.90 9.65
C ALA A 17 3.28 22.43 8.76
N LEU A 18 2.47 23.36 8.26
CA LEU A 18 1.41 23.06 7.29
C LEU A 18 1.99 22.46 6.01
N GLY A 19 3.07 23.04 5.47
CA GLY A 19 3.76 22.50 4.31
C GLY A 19 4.26 21.06 4.53
N ALA A 20 4.85 20.79 5.71
CA ALA A 20 5.30 19.45 6.08
C ALA A 20 4.14 18.45 6.18
N VAL A 21 3.00 18.85 6.75
CA VAL A 21 1.80 18.00 6.82
C VAL A 21 1.26 17.69 5.42
N LEU A 22 1.14 18.70 4.56
CA LEU A 22 0.68 18.51 3.19
C LEU A 22 1.63 17.62 2.39
N PHE A 23 2.94 17.75 2.62
CA PHE A 23 3.94 16.88 2.00
C PHE A 23 3.74 15.42 2.40
N VAL A 24 3.56 15.13 3.69
CA VAL A 24 3.35 13.75 4.17
C VAL A 24 2.04 13.15 3.62
N LEU A 25 0.98 13.95 3.51
CA LEU A 25 -0.31 13.48 2.98
C LEU A 25 -0.28 13.29 1.46
N GLY A 26 0.45 14.13 0.75
CA GLY A 26 0.53 14.12 -0.72
C GLY A 26 1.63 13.24 -1.29
N LYS A 27 2.55 12.73 -0.46
CA LYS A 27 3.65 11.88 -0.91
C LYS A 27 3.10 10.63 -1.59
N GLU A 28 3.60 10.38 -2.79
CA GLU A 28 3.24 9.21 -3.58
C GLU A 28 4.20 8.05 -3.26
N HIS A 29 3.67 6.83 -3.25
CA HIS A 29 4.42 5.60 -3.04
C HIS A 29 4.04 4.60 -4.14
N GLN A 30 5.01 3.86 -4.65
CA GLN A 30 4.79 2.75 -5.58
C GLN A 30 4.55 1.47 -4.77
N LEU A 31 3.35 0.91 -4.91
CA LEU A 31 2.98 -0.35 -4.31
C LEU A 31 2.97 -1.44 -5.39
N PHE A 32 3.88 -2.39 -5.25
CA PHE A 32 3.93 -3.59 -6.08
C PHE A 32 3.04 -4.66 -5.44
N LEU A 33 2.06 -5.14 -6.19
CA LEU A 33 1.16 -6.22 -5.79
C LEU A 33 1.63 -7.50 -6.50
N ASP A 34 1.99 -8.50 -5.71
CA ASP A 34 2.58 -9.74 -6.20
C ASP A 34 1.66 -10.94 -5.94
N ASN A 35 1.16 -11.59 -7.00
CA ASN A 35 0.42 -12.84 -6.94
C ASN A 35 1.25 -14.05 -7.39
N GLN A 36 2.57 -14.03 -7.19
CA GLN A 36 3.42 -15.20 -7.47
C GLN A 36 3.55 -16.14 -6.29
N ALA A 37 4.01 -17.36 -6.61
CA ALA A 37 4.48 -18.29 -5.60
C ALA A 37 5.60 -17.65 -4.76
N ALA A 38 5.45 -17.67 -3.44
CA ALA A 38 6.42 -17.10 -2.52
C ALA A 38 6.57 -17.97 -1.28
N THR A 39 7.80 -18.16 -0.81
CA THR A 39 8.06 -18.80 0.48
C THR A 39 8.21 -17.71 1.54
N LEU A 40 7.15 -17.50 2.32
CA LEU A 40 7.11 -16.50 3.38
C LEU A 40 6.85 -17.19 4.72
N SER A 41 7.61 -16.79 5.75
CA SER A 41 7.50 -17.36 7.10
C SER A 41 7.60 -18.90 7.15
N GLY A 42 8.39 -19.50 6.25
CA GLY A 42 8.57 -20.95 6.15
C GLY A 42 7.38 -21.71 5.55
N LYS A 43 6.40 -21.01 4.96
CA LYS A 43 5.26 -21.60 4.26
C LYS A 43 5.36 -21.30 2.77
N ASP A 44 5.18 -22.33 1.94
CA ASP A 44 5.05 -22.18 0.50
C ASP A 44 3.64 -21.69 0.17
N LEU A 45 3.56 -20.47 -0.32
CA LEU A 45 2.33 -19.86 -0.78
C LEU A 45 2.21 -20.06 -2.28
N LYS A 46 1.07 -20.63 -2.70
CA LYS A 46 0.75 -20.80 -4.11
C LYS A 46 0.09 -19.52 -4.65
N PRO A 47 0.27 -19.21 -5.93
CA PRO A 47 -0.47 -18.14 -6.59
C PRO A 47 -1.97 -18.42 -6.53
N ILE A 48 -2.76 -17.38 -6.37
CA ILE A 48 -4.23 -17.48 -6.34
C ILE A 48 -4.74 -17.40 -7.78
N GLU A 49 -5.64 -18.31 -8.19
CA GLU A 49 -6.11 -18.41 -9.58
C GLU A 49 -6.78 -17.13 -10.09
N SER A 50 -7.65 -16.53 -9.29
CA SER A 50 -8.35 -15.30 -9.61
C SER A 50 -8.68 -14.50 -8.35
N LEU A 51 -8.28 -13.25 -8.33
CA LEU A 51 -8.61 -12.32 -7.26
C LEU A 51 -8.84 -10.91 -7.81
N ARG A 52 -9.50 -10.09 -7.02
CA ARG A 52 -9.70 -8.67 -7.26
C ARG A 52 -9.13 -7.87 -6.11
N VAL A 53 -8.26 -6.91 -6.40
CA VAL A 53 -7.67 -6.01 -5.41
C VAL A 53 -8.18 -4.60 -5.63
N THR A 54 -8.70 -3.98 -4.57
CA THR A 54 -9.01 -2.56 -4.53
C THR A 54 -8.05 -1.88 -3.56
N VAL A 55 -7.35 -0.85 -4.04
CA VAL A 55 -6.38 -0.09 -3.25
C VAL A 55 -6.93 1.32 -3.02
N GLY A 56 -7.15 1.69 -1.76
CA GLY A 56 -7.71 2.99 -1.40
C GLY A 56 -9.11 3.20 -1.97
N SER A 57 -9.28 4.32 -2.67
CA SER A 57 -10.48 4.65 -3.45
C SER A 57 -10.28 4.43 -4.96
N GLY A 58 -9.28 3.62 -5.34
CA GLY A 58 -8.98 3.29 -6.72
C GLY A 58 -9.98 2.32 -7.35
N GLU A 59 -9.81 2.07 -8.65
CA GLU A 59 -10.59 1.05 -9.34
C GLU A 59 -10.14 -0.37 -8.92
N PRO A 60 -11.08 -1.33 -8.81
CA PRO A 60 -10.72 -2.72 -8.57
C PRO A 60 -9.93 -3.29 -9.75
N MET A 61 -8.79 -3.91 -9.45
CA MET A 61 -7.94 -4.58 -10.44
C MET A 61 -8.06 -6.08 -10.27
N GLU A 62 -8.16 -6.81 -11.37
CA GLU A 62 -8.21 -8.26 -11.35
C GLU A 62 -6.81 -8.83 -11.62
N PHE A 63 -6.42 -9.81 -10.83
CA PHE A 63 -5.16 -10.53 -10.99
C PHE A 63 -5.44 -11.99 -11.25
N MET A 64 -4.69 -12.55 -12.20
CA MET A 64 -4.62 -13.99 -12.41
C MET A 64 -3.42 -14.59 -11.66
N ALA A 65 -3.32 -15.92 -11.65
CA ALA A 65 -2.14 -16.60 -11.12
C ALA A 65 -0.84 -16.10 -11.77
N ASP A 66 0.18 -15.91 -10.93
CA ASP A 66 1.52 -15.43 -11.29
C ASP A 66 1.61 -14.00 -11.86
N ASP A 67 0.52 -13.25 -11.77
CA ASP A 67 0.45 -11.86 -12.21
C ASP A 67 1.04 -10.88 -11.18
N ARG A 68 1.55 -9.75 -11.69
CA ARG A 68 2.15 -8.68 -10.90
C ARG A 68 1.77 -7.34 -11.50
N ASP A 69 1.38 -6.42 -10.64
CA ASP A 69 1.07 -5.06 -11.05
C ASP A 69 1.59 -4.03 -10.05
N VAL A 70 1.71 -2.79 -10.50
CA VAL A 70 2.16 -1.65 -9.71
C VAL A 70 1.08 -0.59 -9.66
N VAL A 71 0.76 -0.15 -8.45
CA VAL A 71 -0.15 0.96 -8.22
C VAL A 71 0.58 2.10 -7.52
N VAL A 72 0.31 3.31 -7.97
CA VAL A 72 0.74 4.52 -7.27
C VAL A 72 -0.32 4.90 -6.26
N VAL A 73 0.07 4.98 -5.01
CA VAL A 73 -0.82 5.36 -3.89
C VAL A 73 -0.31 6.62 -3.21
N ARG A 74 -1.19 7.33 -2.50
CA ARG A 74 -0.85 8.59 -1.82
C ARG A 74 -1.09 8.50 -0.32
N GLY A 75 -0.16 9.09 0.41
CA GLY A 75 -0.23 9.25 1.86
C GLY A 75 0.29 8.04 2.64
N PRO A 76 0.37 8.18 3.98
CA PRO A 76 1.08 7.24 4.84
C PRO A 76 0.32 5.94 5.11
N ARG A 77 -1.00 5.92 4.89
CA ARG A 77 -1.87 4.78 5.17
C ARG A 77 -2.87 4.61 4.04
N VAL A 78 -2.91 3.41 3.48
CA VAL A 78 -3.81 3.08 2.36
C VAL A 78 -4.52 1.78 2.68
N PRO A 79 -5.87 1.77 2.71
CA PRO A 79 -6.63 0.54 2.87
C PRO A 79 -6.52 -0.30 1.60
N ILE A 80 -6.43 -1.62 1.76
CA ILE A 80 -6.42 -2.59 0.67
C ILE A 80 -7.49 -3.62 0.96
N LYS A 81 -8.31 -3.87 -0.06
CA LYS A 81 -9.35 -4.89 -0.05
C LYS A 81 -9.02 -5.93 -1.11
N VAL A 82 -8.89 -7.19 -0.70
CA VAL A 82 -8.66 -8.33 -1.58
C VAL A 82 -9.88 -9.22 -1.56
N GLU A 83 -10.44 -9.50 -2.74
CA GLU A 83 -11.61 -10.35 -2.95
C GLU A 83 -11.18 -11.55 -3.78
N LEU A 84 -11.31 -12.77 -3.24
CA LEU A 84 -11.08 -13.99 -4.01
C LEU A 84 -12.31 -14.26 -4.86
N LEU A 85 -12.07 -14.52 -6.15
CA LEU A 85 -13.12 -14.80 -7.12
C LEU A 85 -13.23 -16.32 -7.35
N ASP A 86 -14.45 -16.81 -7.51
CA ASP A 86 -14.71 -18.17 -8.00
C ASP A 86 -14.67 -18.24 -9.53
N GLN A 87 -14.85 -19.44 -10.09
CA GLN A 87 -14.85 -19.67 -11.55
C GLN A 87 -16.00 -18.97 -12.29
N ASN A 88 -17.04 -18.51 -11.57
CA ASN A 88 -18.19 -17.76 -12.09
C ASN A 88 -18.10 -16.25 -11.80
N GLY A 89 -16.98 -15.77 -11.23
CA GLY A 89 -16.78 -14.36 -10.85
C GLY A 89 -17.47 -13.94 -9.54
N GLY A 90 -17.96 -14.90 -8.75
CA GLY A 90 -18.52 -14.68 -7.42
C GLY A 90 -17.42 -14.47 -6.36
N VAL A 91 -17.65 -13.54 -5.42
CA VAL A 91 -16.69 -13.27 -4.33
C VAL A 91 -16.83 -14.35 -3.26
N THR A 92 -15.79 -15.17 -3.08
CA THR A 92 -15.77 -16.25 -2.09
C THR A 92 -15.25 -15.79 -0.73
N LYS A 93 -14.25 -14.90 -0.72
CA LYS A 93 -13.61 -14.40 0.51
C LYS A 93 -13.15 -12.98 0.31
N THR A 94 -13.39 -12.12 1.30
CA THR A 94 -12.92 -10.73 1.32
C THR A 94 -11.96 -10.56 2.50
N VAL A 95 -10.80 -9.97 2.23
CA VAL A 95 -9.78 -9.63 3.23
C VAL A 95 -9.48 -8.14 3.11
N GLU A 96 -9.68 -7.41 4.20
CA GLU A 96 -9.37 -5.98 4.28
C GLU A 96 -8.20 -5.77 5.23
N THR A 97 -7.20 -5.03 4.76
CA THR A 97 -6.05 -4.61 5.57
C THR A 97 -5.73 -3.15 5.32
N THR A 98 -4.91 -2.54 6.18
CA THR A 98 -4.36 -1.21 5.93
C THR A 98 -2.85 -1.32 5.84
N LEU A 99 -2.28 -0.95 4.71
CA LEU A 99 -0.83 -0.82 4.58
C LEU A 99 -0.38 0.54 5.09
N SER A 100 0.67 0.54 5.89
CA SER A 100 1.40 1.73 6.29
C SER A 100 2.68 1.84 5.46
N PHE A 101 2.85 2.95 4.77
CA PHE A 101 4.07 3.24 4.03
C PHE A 101 5.07 3.93 4.95
N SER A 102 6.33 3.50 4.87
CA SER A 102 7.45 4.18 5.52
C SER A 102 7.93 5.34 4.64
N THR A 103 9.07 5.95 4.99
CA THR A 103 9.69 7.01 4.17
C THR A 103 10.14 6.53 2.80
N GLU A 104 10.26 5.21 2.61
CA GLU A 104 10.62 4.59 1.33
C GLU A 104 9.52 4.76 0.28
N ASP A 105 9.95 5.03 -0.96
CA ASP A 105 9.05 5.34 -2.07
C ASP A 105 8.45 4.07 -2.71
N ARG A 106 8.93 2.88 -2.33
CA ARG A 106 8.53 1.60 -2.92
C ARG A 106 8.23 0.58 -1.83
N ALA A 107 7.14 -0.16 -1.99
CA ALA A 107 6.81 -1.31 -1.16
C ALA A 107 6.28 -2.44 -2.04
N MET A 108 6.61 -3.69 -1.71
CA MET A 108 6.07 -4.86 -2.40
C MET A 108 5.27 -5.72 -1.43
N VAL A 109 4.11 -6.20 -1.87
CA VAL A 109 3.20 -7.01 -1.05
C VAL A 109 2.78 -8.26 -1.78
N SER A 110 2.95 -9.41 -1.12
CA SER A 110 2.42 -10.70 -1.58
C SER A 110 0.93 -10.81 -1.27
N LEU A 111 0.12 -10.94 -2.31
CA LEU A 111 -1.33 -11.15 -2.20
C LEU A 111 -1.67 -12.51 -1.56
N PRO A 112 -1.01 -13.63 -1.91
CA PRO A 112 -1.20 -14.90 -1.20
C PRO A 112 -0.92 -14.80 0.31
N ALA A 113 0.15 -14.10 0.69
CA ALA A 113 0.50 -13.93 2.10
C ALA A 113 -0.54 -13.06 2.84
N LEU A 114 -1.04 -12.03 2.16
CA LEU A 114 -2.06 -11.15 2.71
C LEU A 114 -3.38 -11.90 2.97
N VAL A 115 -3.79 -12.78 2.07
CA VAL A 115 -5.01 -13.60 2.21
C VAL A 115 -4.90 -14.62 3.37
N GLU A 116 -3.69 -15.10 3.64
CA GLU A 116 -3.35 -16.01 4.73
C GLU A 116 -3.11 -15.29 6.07
N GLY A 117 -3.08 -13.95 6.08
CA GLY A 117 -2.80 -13.15 7.29
C GLY A 117 -1.35 -13.23 7.76
N LEU A 118 -0.42 -13.62 6.88
CA LEU A 118 1.01 -13.67 7.14
C LEU A 118 1.67 -12.30 6.90
N PRO A 119 2.88 -12.05 7.43
CA PRO A 119 3.65 -10.87 7.05
C PRO A 119 3.85 -10.85 5.53
N CYS A 120 3.22 -9.89 4.87
CA CYS A 120 3.06 -9.86 3.42
C CYS A 120 4.03 -8.92 2.71
N MET A 121 4.84 -8.15 3.44
CA MET A 121 5.83 -7.25 2.86
C MET A 121 7.03 -8.02 2.30
N LEU A 122 7.34 -7.77 1.04
CA LEU A 122 8.49 -8.27 0.30
C LEU A 122 9.44 -7.12 -0.02
N THR A 123 10.72 -7.45 -0.27
CA THR A 123 11.69 -6.48 -0.76
C THR A 123 11.31 -6.07 -2.18
N PRO A 124 11.13 -4.77 -2.47
CA PRO A 124 10.78 -4.32 -3.81
C PRO A 124 11.96 -4.49 -4.79
N PRO A 125 11.68 -4.68 -6.09
CA PRO A 125 12.73 -4.87 -7.09
C PRO A 125 13.63 -3.63 -7.24
N GLY A 126 14.94 -3.86 -7.39
CA GLY A 126 15.94 -2.82 -7.59
C GLY A 126 16.58 -2.25 -6.31
N ASN A 127 16.37 -2.88 -5.15
CA ASN A 127 17.04 -2.59 -3.89
C ASN A 127 18.21 -3.57 -3.60
N GLU A 128 18.91 -4.03 -4.66
CA GLU A 128 20.13 -4.87 -4.56
C GLU A 128 21.39 -4.03 -4.32
#